data_AF-A0A4Y9T662-F1
#
_entry.id   AF-A0A4Y9T662-F1
#
_cell.length_a   1.000
_cell.length_b   1.000
_cell.length_c   1.000
_cell.angle_alpha   90.00
_cell.angle_beta   90.00
_cell.angle_gamma   90.00
#
_symmetry.space_group_name_H-M   'P 1'
#
loop_
_entity.id
_entity.type
_entity.pdbx_description
1 polymer ?
#
loop_
_entity_poly.entity_id
_entity_poly.type
_entity_poly.pdbx_seq_one_letter_code
_entity_poly.pdbx_strand_id
1 'polypeptide(L)'
;SYYVVQRTCQTRLISDSLAAFTFWGWQAVIVGAIVTLPLGYTTTKEYAELEWPLAILLAIVWVTYALVFFGTIVKRKTKHIYVGNWFYGAFILVTAMLHIVNHASLPVSFFKSYSAYSGATDAMIQWWYGHNAVGFFLTTGFLGMMYYFVPKQAERPIYSYRLSIVHFWALIT
;
A
#
# COMPACT_ATOMS: atom_id res chain seq x y z
N SER A 1 3.33 -7.13 -6.71
CA SER A 1 4.66 -6.67 -6.23
C SER A 1 5.62 -7.82 -5.95
N TYR A 2 5.29 -8.84 -5.15
CA TYR A 2 6.22 -9.95 -4.79
C TYR A 2 6.89 -10.61 -6.00
N TYR A 3 6.12 -10.97 -7.03
CA TYR A 3 6.69 -11.51 -8.25
C TYR A 3 7.68 -10.56 -8.94
N VAL A 4 7.29 -9.28 -9.08
CA VAL A 4 8.08 -8.26 -9.79
C VAL A 4 9.38 -7.96 -9.06
N VAL A 5 9.35 -7.75 -7.74
CA VAL A 5 10.55 -7.40 -6.96
C VAL A 5 11.57 -8.53 -6.98
N GLN A 6 11.14 -9.79 -6.90
CA GLN A 6 12.05 -10.94 -6.99
C GLN A 6 12.76 -11.02 -8.34
N ARG A 7 12.01 -10.84 -9.44
CA ARG A 7 12.55 -10.95 -10.80
C ARG A 7 13.44 -9.77 -11.18
N THR A 8 13.03 -8.55 -10.82
CA THR A 8 13.80 -7.33 -11.11
C THR A 8 15.05 -7.20 -10.25
N CYS A 9 15.06 -7.72 -9.02
CA CYS A 9 16.23 -7.75 -8.15
C CYS A 9 17.06 -9.05 -8.24
N GLN A 10 16.58 -10.06 -8.98
CA GLN A 10 17.18 -11.38 -9.15
C GLN A 10 17.51 -12.11 -7.84
N THR A 11 16.59 -12.03 -6.88
CA THR A 11 16.72 -12.64 -5.57
C THR A 11 15.38 -13.19 -5.09
N ARG A 12 15.39 -14.16 -4.17
CA ARG A 12 14.15 -14.60 -3.50
C ARG A 12 13.68 -13.54 -2.51
N LEU A 13 12.42 -13.62 -2.10
CA LEU A 13 11.91 -12.77 -1.03
C LEU A 13 12.79 -12.94 0.22
N ILE A 14 12.88 -11.88 1.02
CA ILE A 14 13.71 -11.90 2.24
C ILE A 14 13.27 -12.95 3.26
N SER A 15 11.96 -13.26 3.31
CA SER A 15 11.37 -14.27 4.18
C SER A 15 10.03 -14.77 3.63
N ASP A 16 9.91 -16.08 3.44
CA ASP A 16 8.67 -16.73 2.99
C ASP A 16 7.62 -16.78 4.11
N SER A 17 8.04 -16.87 5.37
CA SER A 17 7.11 -16.87 6.51
C SER A 17 6.45 -15.51 6.72
N LEU A 18 7.22 -14.41 6.57
CA LEU A 18 6.65 -13.06 6.62
C LEU A 18 5.74 -12.79 5.42
N ALA A 19 6.10 -13.28 4.23
CA ALA A 19 5.23 -13.19 3.06
C ALA A 19 3.92 -13.97 3.28
N ALA A 20 3.98 -15.18 3.87
CA ALA A 20 2.80 -15.95 4.23
C ALA A 20 1.94 -15.25 5.30
N PHE A 21 2.57 -14.62 6.30
CA PHE A 21 1.86 -13.79 7.27
C PHE A 21 1.12 -12.63 6.59
N THR A 22 1.76 -11.92 5.66
CA THR A 22 1.08 -10.83 4.94
C THR A 22 -0.11 -11.32 4.12
N PHE A 23 0.00 -12.52 3.54
CA PHE A 23 -1.11 -13.16 2.83
C PHE A 23 -2.27 -13.45 3.77
N TRP A 24 -2.06 -14.26 4.81
CA TRP A 24 -3.14 -14.65 5.73
C TRP A 24 -3.70 -13.47 6.51
N GLY A 25 -2.85 -12.51 6.89
CA GLY A 25 -3.27 -11.28 7.54
C GLY A 25 -4.15 -10.42 6.64
N TRP A 26 -3.81 -10.28 5.35
CA TRP A 26 -4.66 -9.59 4.38
C TRP A 26 -6.01 -10.29 4.21
N GLN A 27 -6.01 -11.63 4.11
CA GLN A 27 -7.26 -12.39 4.05
C GLN A 27 -8.11 -12.21 5.30
N ALA A 28 -7.49 -12.17 6.49
CA ALA A 28 -8.19 -11.93 7.75
C ALA A 28 -8.84 -10.54 7.79
N VAL A 29 -8.17 -9.50 7.27
CA VAL A 29 -8.76 -8.16 7.14
C VAL A 29 -9.96 -8.17 6.19
N ILE A 30 -9.86 -8.83 5.04
CA ILE A 30 -10.98 -8.95 4.09
C ILE A 30 -12.18 -9.67 4.72
N VAL A 31 -11.94 -10.82 5.36
CA VAL A 31 -13.01 -11.57 6.04
C VAL A 31 -13.61 -10.74 7.16
N GLY A 32 -12.77 -10.03 7.93
CA GLY A 32 -13.20 -9.06 8.92
C GLY A 32 -14.14 -8.03 8.34
N ALA A 33 -13.77 -7.38 7.23
CA ALA A 33 -14.59 -6.40 6.54
C ALA A 33 -15.94 -6.96 6.08
N ILE A 34 -15.95 -8.15 5.48
CA ILE A 34 -17.16 -8.84 5.03
C ILE A 34 -18.12 -9.13 6.19
N VAL A 35 -17.60 -9.38 7.39
CA VAL A 35 -18.43 -9.63 8.57
C VAL A 35 -18.86 -8.32 9.24
N THR A 36 -17.93 -7.38 9.48
CA THR A 36 -18.19 -6.20 10.31
C THR A 36 -19.01 -5.13 9.61
N LEU A 37 -18.80 -4.92 8.29
CA LEU A 37 -19.50 -3.86 7.56
C LEU A 37 -21.01 -4.11 7.45
N PRO A 38 -21.50 -5.34 7.11
CA PRO A 38 -22.94 -5.62 7.12
C PRO A 38 -23.58 -5.57 8.50
N LEU A 39 -22.81 -5.79 9.56
CA LEU A 39 -23.26 -5.62 10.95
C LEU A 39 -23.37 -4.15 11.37
N GLY A 40 -23.01 -3.21 10.49
CA GLY A 40 -23.11 -1.76 10.73
C GLY A 40 -21.91 -1.16 11.45
N TYR A 41 -20.83 -1.92 11.67
CA TYR A 41 -19.61 -1.40 12.27
C TYR A 41 -18.79 -0.65 11.23
N THR A 42 -18.93 0.68 11.24
CA THR A 42 -18.22 1.58 10.35
C THR A 42 -17.80 2.87 11.03
N THR A 43 -16.64 3.38 10.65
CA THR A 43 -16.16 4.73 10.99
C THR A 43 -16.87 5.83 10.20
N THR A 44 -17.69 5.49 9.19
CA THR A 44 -18.36 6.38 8.22
C THR A 44 -17.42 7.18 7.30
N LYS A 45 -16.10 6.94 7.37
CA LYS A 45 -15.10 7.53 6.48
C LYS A 45 -14.94 6.67 5.22
N GLU A 46 -15.08 7.28 4.05
CA GLU A 46 -14.91 6.59 2.76
C GLU A 46 -13.51 5.97 2.60
N TYR A 47 -13.46 4.72 2.11
CA TYR A 47 -12.24 3.90 1.98
C TYR A 47 -11.47 3.66 3.29
N ALA A 48 -12.03 4.02 4.43
CA ALA A 48 -11.47 3.89 5.78
C ALA A 48 -12.53 3.40 6.78
N GLU A 49 -13.50 2.62 6.29
CA GLU A 49 -14.72 2.24 7.01
C GLU A 49 -14.43 1.28 8.17
N LEU A 50 -13.32 0.55 8.13
CA LEU A 50 -12.99 -0.47 9.11
C LEU A 50 -12.68 0.15 10.48
N GLU A 51 -13.35 -0.35 11.51
CA GLU A 51 -13.12 0.08 12.89
C GLU A 51 -11.71 -0.31 13.38
N TRP A 52 -11.30 0.35 14.47
CA TRP A 52 -9.91 0.38 14.95
C TRP A 52 -9.20 -0.99 15.09
N PRO A 53 -9.83 -2.13 15.48
CA PRO A 53 -9.09 -3.39 15.59
C PRO A 53 -8.61 -3.91 14.22
N LEU A 54 -9.48 -3.81 13.20
CA LEU A 54 -9.13 -4.20 11.83
C LEU A 54 -8.17 -3.20 11.19
N ALA A 55 -8.30 -1.91 11.50
CA ALA A 55 -7.36 -0.89 11.05
C ALA A 55 -5.94 -1.13 11.62
N ILE A 56 -5.81 -1.53 12.88
CA ILE A 56 -4.52 -1.90 13.49
C ILE A 56 -3.96 -3.18 12.86
N LEU A 57 -4.79 -4.21 12.68
CA LEU A 57 -4.37 -5.45 12.01
C LEU A 57 -3.83 -5.15 10.61
N LEU A 58 -4.56 -4.35 9.84
CA LEU A 58 -4.16 -3.92 8.51
C LEU A 58 -2.83 -3.16 8.55
N ALA A 59 -2.64 -2.25 9.50
CA ALA A 59 -1.37 -1.54 9.67
C ALA A 59 -0.20 -2.49 9.95
N ILE A 60 -0.36 -3.48 10.83
CA ILE A 60 0.67 -4.48 11.15
C ILE A 60 1.02 -5.32 9.91
N VAL A 61 0.00 -5.79 9.19
CA VAL A 61 0.17 -6.54 7.94
C VAL A 61 0.91 -5.69 6.91
N TRP A 62 0.55 -4.42 6.78
CA TRP A 62 1.15 -3.50 5.81
C TRP A 62 2.61 -3.16 6.14
N VAL A 63 2.93 -2.93 7.42
CA VAL A 63 4.32 -2.75 7.88
C VAL A 63 5.14 -4.01 7.59
N THR A 64 4.59 -5.19 7.84
CA THR A 64 5.28 -6.46 7.52
C THR A 64 5.51 -6.60 6.02
N TYR A 65 4.51 -6.23 5.20
CA TYR A 65 4.66 -6.20 3.74
C TYR A 65 5.76 -5.22 3.30
N ALA A 66 5.84 -4.04 3.91
CA ALA A 66 6.92 -3.09 3.65
C ALA A 66 8.30 -3.69 3.99
N LEU A 67 8.43 -4.34 5.14
CA LEU A 67 9.68 -5.02 5.54
C LEU A 67 10.08 -6.11 4.54
N VAL A 68 9.13 -6.92 4.07
CA VAL A 68 9.39 -7.96 3.07
C VAL A 68 9.84 -7.34 1.74
N PHE A 69 9.14 -6.31 1.27
CA PHE A 69 9.42 -5.67 -0.02
C PHE A 69 10.77 -4.95 -0.02
N PHE A 70 10.99 -4.03 0.93
CA PHE A 70 12.24 -3.28 1.03
C PHE A 70 13.42 -4.18 1.41
N GLY A 71 13.21 -5.15 2.30
CA GLY A 71 14.23 -6.16 2.62
C GLY A 71 14.68 -6.96 1.40
N THR A 72 13.76 -7.26 0.48
CA THR A 72 14.09 -7.94 -0.80
C THR A 72 14.93 -7.03 -1.71
N ILE A 73 14.63 -5.72 -1.76
CA ILE A 73 15.42 -4.73 -2.52
C ILE A 73 16.85 -4.58 -1.96
N VAL A 74 17.02 -4.65 -0.64
CA VAL A 74 18.34 -4.58 0.01
C VAL A 74 19.22 -5.76 -0.42
N LYS A 75 18.64 -6.96 -0.55
CA LYS A 75 19.34 -8.19 -0.99
C LYS A 75 19.47 -8.33 -2.53
N ARG A 76 19.23 -7.27 -3.30
CA ARG A 76 19.29 -7.33 -4.78
C ARG A 76 20.70 -7.67 -5.29
N LYS A 77 20.77 -8.34 -6.43
CA LYS A 77 22.05 -8.59 -7.14
C LYS A 77 22.44 -7.46 -8.08
N THR A 78 21.46 -6.74 -8.61
CA THR A 78 21.68 -5.64 -9.56
C THR A 78 22.06 -4.35 -8.83
N LYS A 79 23.02 -3.59 -9.36
CA LYS A 79 23.41 -2.29 -8.75
C LYS A 79 22.23 -1.31 -8.70
N HIS A 80 21.50 -1.20 -9.80
CA HIS A 80 20.35 -0.33 -9.94
C HIS A 80 19.04 -0.99 -9.51
N ILE A 81 18.13 -0.17 -8.98
CA ILE A 81 16.76 -0.56 -8.66
C ILE A 81 15.90 -0.21 -9.87
N TYR A 82 15.12 -1.17 -10.34
CA TYR A 82 14.21 -0.98 -11.45
C TYR A 82 13.11 0.05 -11.13
N VAL A 83 12.73 0.89 -12.10
CA VAL A 83 11.74 1.97 -11.89
C VAL A 83 10.41 1.45 -11.37
N GLY A 84 9.96 0.27 -11.82
CA GLY A 84 8.73 -0.34 -11.30
C GLY A 84 8.76 -0.55 -9.77
N ASN A 85 9.93 -0.79 -9.18
CA ASN A 85 10.10 -0.89 -7.74
C ASN A 85 10.11 0.48 -7.04
N TRP A 86 10.40 1.57 -7.74
CA TRP A 86 10.25 2.92 -7.19
C TRP A 86 8.76 3.21 -6.96
N PHE A 87 7.93 2.94 -7.98
CA PHE A 87 6.47 3.07 -7.87
C PHE A 87 5.91 2.19 -6.76
N TYR A 88 6.30 0.91 -6.69
CA TYR A 88 5.88 0.06 -5.58
C TYR A 88 6.37 0.56 -4.21
N GLY A 89 7.61 1.04 -4.11
CA GLY A 89 8.14 1.60 -2.86
C GLY A 89 7.36 2.83 -2.39
N ALA A 90 7.06 3.75 -3.29
CA ALA A 90 6.26 4.95 -3.01
C ALA A 90 4.83 4.58 -2.59
N PHE A 91 4.19 3.68 -3.34
CA PHE A 91 2.88 3.12 -2.98
C PHE A 91 2.88 2.57 -1.55
N ILE A 92 3.84 1.72 -1.20
CA ILE A 92 3.88 1.08 0.12
C ILE A 92 4.02 2.11 1.24
N LEU A 93 4.97 3.04 1.11
CA LEU A 93 5.28 4.01 2.16
C LEU A 93 4.17 5.04 2.33
N VAL A 94 3.69 5.62 1.23
CA VAL A 94 2.66 6.66 1.30
C VAL A 94 1.36 6.04 1.79
N THR A 95 0.92 4.89 1.26
CA THR A 95 -0.29 4.22 1.78
C THR A 95 -0.19 3.90 3.27
N ALA A 96 0.97 3.49 3.78
CA ALA A 96 1.16 3.26 5.22
C ALA A 96 0.93 4.55 6.02
N MET A 97 1.53 5.66 5.59
CA MET A 97 1.37 6.97 6.22
C MET A 97 -0.08 7.44 6.17
N LEU A 98 -0.72 7.38 5.00
CA LEU A 98 -2.13 7.74 4.81
C LEU A 98 -3.03 6.97 5.78
N HIS A 99 -2.84 5.64 5.85
CA HIS A 99 -3.60 4.74 6.70
C HIS A 99 -3.47 5.13 8.17
N ILE A 100 -2.24 5.29 8.67
CA ILE A 100 -1.97 5.59 10.08
C ILE A 100 -2.59 6.95 10.48
N VAL A 101 -2.43 7.97 9.63
CA VAL A 101 -2.92 9.32 9.94
C VAL A 101 -4.45 9.36 9.91
N ASN A 102 -5.11 8.86 8.85
CA ASN A 102 -6.58 8.97 8.75
C ASN A 102 -7.33 8.07 9.75
N HIS A 103 -6.71 6.97 10.22
CA HIS A 103 -7.30 6.09 11.22
C HIS A 103 -6.96 6.47 12.67
N ALA A 104 -6.30 7.62 12.90
CA ALA A 104 -6.12 8.16 14.23
C ALA A 104 -7.51 8.45 14.84
N SER A 105 -7.87 7.65 15.84
CA SER A 105 -9.20 7.65 16.44
C SER A 105 -9.12 7.24 17.91
N LEU A 106 -10.09 7.70 18.70
CA LEU A 106 -10.26 7.31 20.09
C LEU A 106 -11.23 6.12 20.18
N PRO A 107 -10.78 4.93 20.62
CA PRO A 107 -11.66 3.79 20.84
C PRO A 107 -12.63 4.05 22.00
N VAL A 108 -13.92 3.83 21.76
CA VAL A 108 -14.97 3.90 22.79
C VAL A 108 -15.44 2.50 23.17
N SER A 109 -15.52 1.60 22.19
CA SER A 109 -15.79 0.18 22.41
C SER A 109 -15.01 -0.66 21.40
N PHE A 110 -15.12 -1.99 21.51
CA PHE A 110 -14.34 -2.88 20.65
C PHE A 110 -14.61 -2.69 19.15
N PHE A 111 -15.84 -2.35 18.77
CA PHE A 111 -16.22 -2.05 17.38
C PHE A 111 -16.74 -0.61 17.22
N LYS A 112 -16.25 0.32 18.04
CA LYS A 112 -16.58 1.74 17.89
C LYS A 112 -15.44 2.65 18.28
N SER A 113 -15.14 3.59 17.39
CA SER A 113 -14.21 4.68 17.60
C SER A 113 -14.78 6.01 17.10
N TYR A 114 -14.23 7.11 17.58
CA TYR A 114 -14.45 8.45 17.05
C TYR A 114 -13.15 9.01 16.49
N SER A 115 -13.22 9.71 15.35
CA SER A 115 -12.05 10.35 14.72
C SER A 115 -11.34 11.25 15.72
N ALA A 116 -10.01 11.27 15.68
CA ALA A 116 -9.20 12.24 16.42
C ALA A 116 -9.37 13.68 15.90
N TYR A 117 -10.00 13.84 14.73
CA TYR A 117 -10.24 15.11 14.07
C TYR A 117 -11.75 15.41 13.98
N SER A 118 -12.10 16.68 13.74
CA SER A 118 -13.50 17.09 13.59
C SER A 118 -13.69 18.18 12.53
N GLY A 119 -14.90 18.29 11.98
CA GLY A 119 -15.30 19.39 11.09
C GLY A 119 -14.47 19.47 9.81
N ALA A 120 -14.10 20.69 9.40
CA ALA A 120 -13.32 20.93 8.18
C ALA A 120 -11.96 20.23 8.19
N THR A 121 -11.32 20.11 9.37
CA THR A 121 -10.04 19.41 9.52
C THR A 121 -10.18 17.91 9.23
N ASP A 122 -11.24 17.28 9.75
CA ASP A 122 -11.51 15.86 9.48
C ASP A 122 -11.82 15.62 8.00
N ALA A 123 -12.57 16.53 7.38
CA ALA A 123 -12.86 16.47 5.94
C ALA A 123 -11.59 16.59 5.08
N MET A 124 -10.66 17.50 5.44
CA MET A 124 -9.39 17.64 4.73
C MET A 124 -8.51 16.41 4.88
N ILE A 125 -8.38 15.85 6.08
CA ILE A 125 -7.60 14.62 6.31
C ILE A 125 -8.24 13.44 5.57
N GLN A 126 -9.57 13.34 5.62
CA GLN A 126 -10.32 12.30 4.93
C GLN A 126 -10.13 12.34 3.41
N TRP A 127 -10.16 13.51 2.79
CA TRP A 127 -10.00 13.61 1.33
C TRP A 127 -8.56 13.65 0.86
N TRP A 128 -7.63 14.13 1.71
CA TRP A 128 -6.20 13.85 1.52
C TRP A 128 -5.95 12.35 1.50
N TYR A 129 -6.55 11.59 2.43
CA TYR A 129 -6.51 10.13 2.42
C TYR A 129 -7.20 9.56 1.18
N GLY A 130 -8.46 9.89 0.91
CA GLY A 130 -9.26 9.29 -0.15
C GLY A 130 -8.66 9.49 -1.55
N HIS A 131 -8.22 10.72 -1.88
CA HIS A 131 -7.57 10.98 -3.16
C HIS A 131 -6.25 10.22 -3.27
N ASN A 132 -5.40 10.27 -2.24
CA ASN A 132 -4.09 9.61 -2.29
C ASN A 132 -4.21 8.08 -2.14
N ALA A 133 -5.31 7.55 -1.59
CA ALA A 133 -5.61 6.12 -1.63
C ALA A 133 -5.75 5.69 -3.08
N VAL A 134 -6.56 6.39 -3.89
CA VAL A 134 -6.64 6.13 -5.34
C VAL A 134 -5.29 6.40 -6.02
N GLY A 135 -4.65 7.54 -5.74
CA GLY A 135 -3.39 7.96 -6.37
C GLY A 135 -2.21 7.01 -6.12
N PHE A 136 -2.05 6.48 -4.92
CA PHE A 136 -0.94 5.59 -4.58
C PHE A 136 -1.31 4.12 -4.70
N PHE A 137 -2.48 3.70 -4.21
CA PHE A 137 -2.89 2.31 -4.26
C PHE A 137 -3.30 1.89 -5.68
N LEU A 138 -4.19 2.66 -6.32
CA LEU A 138 -4.78 2.30 -7.61
C LEU A 138 -4.01 2.84 -8.82
N THR A 139 -3.30 3.97 -8.70
CA THR A 139 -2.46 4.49 -9.79
C THR A 139 -1.02 4.07 -9.63
N THR A 140 -0.31 4.53 -8.59
CA THR A 140 1.14 4.30 -8.42
C THR A 140 1.48 2.81 -8.31
N GLY A 141 0.75 2.04 -7.51
CA GLY A 141 0.94 0.58 -7.40
C GLY A 141 0.74 -0.16 -8.73
N PHE A 142 -0.27 0.24 -9.51
CA PHE A 142 -0.56 -0.34 -10.82
C PHE A 142 0.42 0.15 -11.90
N LEU A 143 0.94 1.36 -11.81
CA LEU A 143 2.06 1.80 -12.66
C LEU A 143 3.28 0.92 -12.43
N GLY A 144 3.59 0.56 -11.17
CA GLY A 144 4.63 -0.44 -10.87
C GLY A 144 4.41 -1.78 -11.58
N MET A 145 3.14 -2.22 -11.69
CA MET A 145 2.75 -3.41 -12.46
C MET A 145 2.95 -3.20 -13.97
N MET A 146 2.45 -2.10 -14.52
CA MET A 146 2.58 -1.73 -15.93
C MET A 146 4.05 -1.69 -16.36
N TYR A 147 4.90 -1.02 -15.57
CA TYR A 147 6.33 -0.89 -15.85
C TYR A 147 7.00 -2.25 -16.02
N TYR A 148 6.59 -3.28 -15.28
CA TYR A 148 7.13 -4.61 -15.44
C TYR A 148 6.45 -5.41 -16.57
N PHE A 149 5.12 -5.49 -16.55
CA PHE A 149 4.38 -6.42 -17.41
C PHE A 149 4.26 -5.94 -18.86
N VAL A 150 4.14 -4.64 -19.12
CA VAL A 150 4.02 -4.14 -20.50
C VAL A 150 5.30 -4.43 -21.31
N PRO A 151 6.51 -4.05 -20.86
CA PRO A 151 7.75 -4.39 -21.57
C PRO A 151 7.96 -5.91 -21.64
N LYS A 152 7.58 -6.63 -20.57
CA LYS A 152 7.77 -8.08 -20.50
C LYS A 152 6.88 -8.84 -21.49
N GLN A 153 5.63 -8.42 -21.65
CA GLN A 153 4.68 -9.03 -22.58
C GLN A 153 4.94 -8.61 -24.03
N ALA A 154 5.34 -7.34 -24.24
CA ALA A 154 5.66 -6.83 -25.58
C ALA A 154 7.05 -7.24 -26.06
N GLU A 155 7.88 -7.85 -25.21
CA GLU A 155 9.29 -8.16 -25.46
C GLU A 155 10.10 -6.97 -26.00
N ARG A 156 9.74 -5.76 -25.53
CA ARG A 156 10.34 -4.50 -25.94
C ARG A 156 10.99 -3.80 -24.76
N PRO A 157 12.09 -3.06 -24.97
CA PRO A 157 12.66 -2.22 -23.93
C PRO A 157 11.69 -1.11 -23.53
N ILE A 158 11.81 -0.60 -22.30
CA ILE A 158 11.05 0.58 -21.86
C ILE A 158 11.44 1.77 -22.72
N TYR A 159 10.43 2.46 -23.26
CA TYR A 159 10.64 3.72 -23.95
C TYR A 159 10.98 4.84 -22.95
N SER A 160 12.09 5.53 -23.20
CA SER A 160 12.58 6.70 -22.44
C SER A 160 12.72 6.51 -20.92
N TYR A 161 13.94 6.16 -20.48
CA TYR A 161 14.28 6.14 -19.06
C TYR A 161 14.17 7.54 -18.40
N ARG A 162 14.50 8.61 -19.13
CA ARG A 162 14.39 9.98 -18.62
C ARG A 162 12.94 10.36 -18.31
N LEU A 163 12.01 9.99 -19.19
CA LEU A 163 10.59 10.20 -18.95
C LEU A 163 10.13 9.47 -17.69
N SER A 164 10.65 8.26 -17.47
CA SER A 164 10.33 7.49 -16.27
C SER A 164 10.77 8.18 -14.98
N ILE A 165 11.91 8.89 -14.98
CA ILE A 165 12.36 9.70 -13.83
C ILE A 165 11.44 10.91 -13.62
N VAL A 166 11.19 11.70 -14.66
CA VAL A 166 10.36 12.92 -14.57
C VAL A 166 8.95 12.57 -14.15
N HIS A 167 8.35 11.57 -14.79
CA HIS A 167 7.00 11.09 -14.48
C HIS A 167 6.90 10.59 -13.03
N PHE A 168 7.87 9.79 -12.57
CA PHE A 168 7.87 9.29 -11.20
C PHE A 168 7.90 10.44 -10.18
N TRP A 169 8.87 11.35 -10.29
CA TRP A 169 9.02 12.42 -9.29
C TRP A 169 7.87 13.41 -9.35
N ALA A 170 7.47 13.86 -10.54
CA ALA A 170 6.37 14.82 -10.69
C ALA A 170 5.00 14.27 -10.25
N LEU A 171 4.82 12.94 -10.24
CA LEU A 171 3.58 12.32 -9.75
C LEU A 171 3.56 12.19 -8.22
N ILE A 172 4.73 12.00 -7.60
CA ILE A 172 4.84 11.64 -6.18
C ILE A 172 5.13 12.85 -5.28
N THR A 173 5.72 13.92 -5.82
CA THR A 173 5.84 15.22 -5.15
C THR A 173 4.60 16.07 -5.36
#